data_AF-A0A0P8WZE9-F1
#
_entry.id   AF-A0A0P8WZE9-F1
#
_cell.length_a   1.000
_cell.length_b   1.000
_cell.length_c   1.000
_cell.angle_alpha   90.00
_cell.angle_beta   90.00
_cell.angle_gamma   90.00
#
_symmetry.space_group_name_H-M   'P 1'
#
loop_
_entity.id
_entity.type
_entity.pdbx_description
1 polymer ?
#
loop_
_entity_poly.entity_id
_entity_poly.type
_entity_poly.pdbx_seq_one_letter_code
_entity_poly.pdbx_strand_id
1 'polypeptide(L)'
;MDSIVFGKFLRGLRESKDISIRQLSMQSGVSSSYISLLENGKRSIPKPDILEKLAPCLSIDYEDFMEKAGYIDEKKGEPLVLSHFKIHMDKEDIEISLIDIMNYIEKNQNLTIGGHKLSEESRRLLMQAIEIGLKNAKEIAARRYKTNRNKRKVKP
;
A
#
# COMPACT_ATOMS: atom_id res chain seq x y z
N MET A 1 -2.04 9.83 -6.16
CA MET A 1 -2.85 9.84 -7.40
C MET A 1 -4.27 9.42 -7.03
N ASP A 2 -5.32 10.01 -7.62
CA ASP A 2 -6.69 9.51 -7.40
C ASP A 2 -7.01 8.32 -8.33
N SER A 3 -8.13 7.61 -8.09
CA SER A 3 -8.49 6.40 -8.86
C SER A 3 -8.79 6.66 -10.34
N ILE A 4 -9.28 7.87 -10.68
CA ILE A 4 -9.62 8.23 -12.07
C ILE A 4 -8.34 8.43 -12.86
N VAL A 5 -7.38 9.16 -12.30
CA VAL A 5 -6.08 9.39 -12.95
C VAL A 5 -5.32 8.07 -13.05
N PHE A 6 -5.32 7.24 -12.00
CA PHE A 6 -4.70 5.90 -12.04
C PHE A 6 -5.32 5.00 -13.11
N GLY A 7 -6.65 5.00 -13.24
CA GLY A 7 -7.36 4.22 -14.27
C GLY A 7 -6.96 4.61 -15.70
N LYS A 8 -6.84 5.92 -15.96
CA LYS A 8 -6.35 6.42 -17.26
C LYS A 8 -4.90 6.03 -17.52
N PHE A 9 -4.05 6.09 -16.49
CA PHE A 9 -2.66 5.64 -16.57
C PHE A 9 -2.56 4.15 -16.91
N LEU A 10 -3.31 3.30 -16.20
CA LEU A 10 -3.39 1.86 -16.48
C LEU A 10 -3.85 1.58 -17.90
N ARG A 11 -4.87 2.30 -18.38
CA ARG A 11 -5.35 2.19 -19.77
C ARG A 11 -4.25 2.55 -20.76
N GLY A 12 -3.51 3.64 -20.51
CA GLY A 12 -2.40 4.08 -21.36
C GLY A 12 -1.30 3.02 -21.48
N LEU A 13 -0.91 2.37 -20.37
CA LEU A 13 0.06 1.26 -20.38
C LEU A 13 -0.44 0.05 -21.17
N ARG A 14 -1.74 -0.26 -21.06
CA ARG A 14 -2.34 -1.37 -21.78
C ARG A 14 -2.35 -1.10 -23.30
N GLU A 15 -2.74 0.12 -23.67
CA GLU A 15 -2.83 0.55 -25.07
C GLU A 15 -1.46 0.72 -25.72
N SER A 16 -0.44 1.18 -25.00
CA SER A 16 0.94 1.24 -25.53
C SER A 16 1.53 -0.13 -25.85
N LYS A 17 0.90 -1.20 -25.34
CA LYS A 17 1.23 -2.60 -25.64
C LYS A 17 0.35 -3.25 -26.70
N ASP A 18 -0.63 -2.52 -27.23
CA ASP A 18 -1.61 -3.05 -28.18
C ASP A 18 -2.34 -4.32 -27.70
N ILE A 19 -2.54 -4.46 -26.39
CA ILE A 19 -3.30 -5.57 -25.81
C ILE A 19 -4.70 -5.14 -25.37
N SER A 20 -5.67 -6.00 -25.60
CA SER A 20 -7.04 -5.84 -25.11
C SER A 20 -7.14 -6.11 -23.60
N ILE A 21 -8.19 -5.61 -22.97
CA ILE A 21 -8.53 -5.93 -21.56
C ILE A 21 -8.59 -7.45 -21.33
N ARG A 22 -9.11 -8.20 -22.31
CA ARG A 22 -9.20 -9.67 -22.22
C ARG A 22 -7.83 -10.33 -22.27
N GLN A 23 -6.91 -9.84 -23.11
CA GLN A 23 -5.53 -10.34 -23.14
C GLN A 23 -4.79 -10.03 -21.84
N LEU A 24 -4.90 -8.81 -21.32
CA LEU A 24 -4.32 -8.45 -20.03
C LEU A 24 -4.87 -9.31 -18.89
N SER A 25 -6.18 -9.59 -18.92
CA SER A 25 -6.84 -10.48 -17.97
C SER A 25 -6.27 -11.90 -17.98
N MET A 26 -6.11 -12.47 -19.18
CA MET A 26 -5.55 -13.82 -19.34
C MET A 26 -4.09 -13.90 -18.89
N GLN A 27 -3.28 -12.88 -19.18
CA GLN A 27 -1.87 -12.86 -18.83
C GLN A 27 -1.62 -12.65 -17.32
N SER A 28 -2.40 -11.76 -16.68
CA SER A 28 -2.23 -11.40 -15.27
C SER A 28 -3.03 -12.28 -14.30
N GLY A 29 -4.01 -13.03 -14.79
CA GLY A 29 -4.97 -13.76 -13.95
C GLY A 29 -5.94 -12.85 -13.18
N VAL A 30 -5.99 -11.55 -13.50
CA VAL A 30 -6.94 -10.59 -12.95
C VAL A 30 -8.18 -10.55 -13.84
N SER A 31 -9.39 -10.49 -13.27
CA SER A 31 -10.61 -10.55 -14.09
C SER A 31 -10.75 -9.33 -15.02
N SER A 32 -11.23 -9.57 -16.24
CA SER A 32 -11.45 -8.53 -17.25
C SER A 32 -12.44 -7.46 -16.77
N SER A 33 -13.46 -7.85 -16.00
CA SER A 33 -14.41 -6.94 -15.37
C SER A 33 -13.71 -6.01 -14.37
N TYR A 34 -12.82 -6.54 -13.53
CA TYR A 34 -12.06 -5.74 -12.58
C TYR A 34 -11.10 -4.75 -13.26
N ILE A 35 -10.36 -5.20 -14.30
CA ILE A 35 -9.50 -4.32 -15.11
C ILE A 35 -10.32 -3.20 -15.76
N SER A 36 -11.49 -3.53 -16.33
CA SER A 36 -12.39 -2.52 -16.92
C SER A 36 -12.87 -1.49 -15.89
N LEU A 37 -13.25 -1.93 -14.69
CA LEU A 37 -13.67 -1.02 -13.61
C LEU A 37 -12.51 -0.13 -13.14
N LEU A 38 -11.30 -0.68 -13.05
CA LEU A 38 -10.08 0.08 -12.73
C LEU A 38 -9.79 1.15 -13.78
N GLU A 39 -9.75 0.79 -15.07
CA GLU A 39 -9.45 1.74 -16.15
C GLU A 39 -10.46 2.88 -16.25
N ASN A 40 -11.70 2.63 -15.81
CA ASN A 40 -12.76 3.63 -15.78
C ASN A 40 -12.83 4.41 -14.45
N GLY A 41 -11.89 4.20 -13.52
CA GLY A 41 -11.86 4.86 -12.22
C GLY A 41 -13.00 4.48 -11.28
N LYS A 42 -13.78 3.44 -11.61
CA LYS A 42 -14.93 2.94 -10.83
C LYS A 42 -14.52 2.02 -9.69
N ARG A 43 -13.23 1.78 -9.54
CA ARG A 43 -12.64 1.01 -8.45
C ARG A 43 -11.49 1.78 -7.83
N SER A 44 -11.31 1.60 -6.52
CA SER A 44 -10.14 2.10 -5.81
C SER A 44 -8.86 1.47 -6.33
N ILE A 45 -7.75 2.11 -6.00
CA ILE A 45 -6.40 1.65 -6.34
C ILE A 45 -6.24 0.19 -5.86
N PRO A 46 -5.75 -0.71 -6.73
CA PRO A 46 -5.66 -2.13 -6.43
C PRO A 46 -4.54 -2.40 -5.42
N LYS A 47 -4.70 -3.47 -4.62
CA LYS A 47 -3.70 -3.89 -3.63
C LYS A 47 -2.37 -4.29 -4.30
N PRO A 48 -1.24 -4.23 -3.55
CA PRO A 48 0.09 -4.59 -4.06
C PRO A 48 0.12 -5.94 -4.80
N ASP A 49 -0.53 -6.98 -4.27
CA ASP A 49 -0.60 -8.31 -4.89
C ASP A 49 -1.21 -8.32 -6.31
N ILE A 50 -2.11 -7.36 -6.61
CA ILE A 50 -2.71 -7.21 -7.93
C ILE A 50 -1.79 -6.40 -8.85
N LEU A 51 -1.11 -5.39 -8.31
CA LEU A 51 -0.07 -4.66 -9.06
C LEU A 51 1.07 -5.58 -9.47
N GLU A 52 1.50 -6.49 -8.58
CA GLU A 52 2.56 -7.47 -8.84
C GLU A 52 2.20 -8.39 -10.02
N LYS A 53 0.92 -8.75 -10.15
CA LYS A 53 0.41 -9.55 -11.28
C LYS A 53 0.31 -8.77 -12.58
N LEU A 54 0.01 -7.47 -12.52
CA LEU A 54 -0.21 -6.62 -13.69
C LEU A 54 1.09 -6.03 -14.25
N ALA A 55 2.04 -5.68 -13.37
CA ALA A 55 3.34 -5.09 -13.72
C ALA A 55 4.07 -5.80 -14.87
N PRO A 56 4.33 -7.13 -14.81
CA PRO A 56 5.05 -7.83 -15.87
C PRO A 56 4.26 -7.83 -17.19
N CYS A 57 2.93 -7.91 -17.14
CA CYS A 57 2.07 -7.87 -18.32
C CYS A 57 2.08 -6.47 -18.98
N LEU A 58 2.38 -5.42 -18.22
CA LEU A 58 2.39 -4.02 -18.67
C LEU A 58 3.80 -3.47 -18.93
N SER A 59 4.87 -4.25 -18.68
CA SER A 59 6.28 -3.83 -18.83
C SER A 59 6.59 -2.55 -18.06
N ILE A 60 5.96 -2.40 -16.91
CA ILE A 60 6.30 -1.40 -15.92
C ILE A 60 7.03 -2.09 -14.77
N ASP A 61 8.04 -1.44 -14.20
CA ASP A 61 8.65 -1.94 -12.99
C ASP A 61 7.61 -1.95 -11.85
N TYR A 62 7.70 -2.96 -10.98
CA TYR A 62 6.75 -3.09 -9.89
C TYR A 62 6.84 -1.92 -8.90
N GLU A 63 8.05 -1.41 -8.64
CA GLU A 63 8.28 -0.26 -7.75
C GLU A 63 7.69 1.01 -8.36
N ASP A 64 7.97 1.29 -9.63
CA ASP A 64 7.35 2.41 -10.35
C ASP A 64 5.83 2.33 -10.33
N PHE A 65 5.28 1.13 -10.49
CA PHE A 65 3.84 0.93 -10.50
C PHE A 65 3.22 1.16 -9.11
N MET A 66 3.91 0.72 -8.06
CA MET A 66 3.55 0.99 -6.67
C MET A 66 3.63 2.50 -6.35
N GLU A 67 4.63 3.20 -6.84
CA GLU A 67 4.78 4.65 -6.68
C GLU A 67 3.61 5.40 -7.34
N LYS A 68 3.27 5.07 -8.60
CA LYS A 68 2.11 5.67 -9.27
C LYS A 68 0.78 5.34 -8.58
N ALA A 69 0.69 4.16 -7.96
CA ALA A 69 -0.42 3.78 -7.11
C ALA A 69 -0.42 4.48 -5.73
N GLY A 70 0.62 5.25 -5.39
CA GLY A 70 0.73 5.97 -4.12
C GLY A 70 1.18 5.12 -2.93
N TYR A 71 1.73 3.93 -3.19
CA TYR A 71 2.31 3.06 -2.15
C TYR A 71 3.77 3.39 -1.83
N ILE A 72 4.47 4.10 -2.72
CA ILE A 72 5.85 4.55 -2.52
C ILE A 72 5.85 6.07 -2.66
N ASP A 73 6.42 6.75 -1.68
CA ASP A 73 6.62 8.19 -1.71
C ASP A 73 8.08 8.45 -2.14
N GLU A 74 8.27 9.17 -3.25
CA GLU A 74 9.56 9.46 -3.89
C GLU A 74 10.60 10.07 -2.91
N LYS A 75 10.18 10.52 -1.72
CA LYS A 75 11.06 11.13 -0.71
C LYS A 75 11.77 10.16 0.24
N LYS A 76 11.43 8.87 0.30
CA LYS A 76 12.15 7.90 1.16
C LYS A 76 12.19 6.53 0.49
N GLY A 77 13.30 6.21 -0.17
CA GLY A 77 13.58 4.92 -0.83
C GLY A 77 13.65 3.71 0.10
N GLU A 78 12.59 3.41 0.84
CA GLU A 78 12.42 2.24 1.69
C GLU A 78 10.97 1.75 1.60
N PRO A 79 10.71 0.48 1.23
CA PRO A 79 9.35 -0.06 1.22
C PRO A 79 8.82 -0.12 2.66
N LEU A 80 7.95 0.83 3.01
CA LEU A 80 7.19 0.82 4.27
C LEU A 80 5.94 -0.04 4.11
N VAL A 81 6.10 -1.36 3.99
CA VAL A 81 4.98 -2.28 4.28
C VAL A 81 4.84 -2.37 5.79
N LEU A 82 4.15 -1.40 6.37
CA LEU A 82 3.59 -1.51 7.70
C LEU A 82 2.11 -1.79 7.55
N SER A 83 1.80 -3.09 7.67
CA SER A 83 0.52 -3.67 8.08
C SER A 83 -0.63 -2.66 8.21
N HIS A 84 -1.54 -2.67 7.25
CA HIS A 84 -2.86 -2.06 7.40
C HIS A 84 -3.47 -2.54 8.72
N PHE A 85 -3.71 -1.63 9.65
CA PHE A 85 -4.49 -1.91 10.84
C PHE A 85 -5.96 -1.81 10.44
N LYS A 86 -6.70 -2.93 10.50
CA LYS A 86 -8.16 -2.87 10.42
C LYS A 86 -8.70 -2.39 11.76
N ILE A 87 -9.11 -1.13 11.80
CA ILE A 87 -9.86 -0.60 12.95
C ILE A 87 -11.33 -0.82 12.65
N HIS A 88 -12.03 -1.57 13.52
CA HIS A 88 -13.48 -1.69 13.44
C HIS A 88 -14.09 -0.51 14.20
N MET A 89 -14.65 0.44 13.47
CA MET A 89 -15.52 1.48 14.02
C MET A 89 -16.84 1.42 13.25
N ASP A 90 -17.94 1.21 13.97
CA ASP A 90 -19.33 1.23 13.51
C ASP A 90 -19.57 0.86 12.04
N LYS A 91 -19.60 -0.46 11.79
CA LYS A 91 -20.10 -1.13 10.57
C LYS A 91 -19.38 -0.85 9.25
N GLU A 92 -18.28 -0.13 9.23
CA GLU A 92 -17.43 0.01 8.03
C GLU A 92 -15.97 -0.43 8.31
N ASP A 93 -15.44 -1.28 7.42
CA ASP A 93 -14.01 -1.65 7.42
C ASP A 93 -13.22 -0.44 6.89
N ILE A 94 -12.68 0.40 7.79
CA ILE A 94 -11.78 1.50 7.39
C ILE A 94 -10.35 0.95 7.31
N GLU A 95 -9.79 0.95 6.11
CA GLU A 95 -8.39 0.60 5.87
C GLU A 95 -7.54 1.88 6.04
N ILE A 96 -6.97 2.04 7.23
CA ILE A 96 -6.09 3.18 7.56
C ILE A 96 -4.66 2.65 7.62
N SER A 97 -3.74 3.20 6.82
CA SER A 97 -2.33 2.85 6.97
C SER A 97 -1.76 3.53 8.22
N LEU A 98 -0.74 2.93 8.84
CA LEU A 98 -0.06 3.55 9.97
C LEU A 98 0.58 4.91 9.60
N ILE A 99 0.94 5.07 8.34
CA ILE A 99 1.40 6.33 7.78
C ILE A 99 0.27 7.37 7.79
N ASP A 100 -0.95 6.97 7.42
CA ASP A 100 -2.12 7.85 7.48
C ASP A 100 -2.45 8.26 8.92
N ILE A 101 -2.30 7.35 9.88
CA ILE A 101 -2.47 7.66 11.32
C ILE A 101 -1.41 8.67 11.77
N MET A 102 -0.13 8.46 11.44
CA MET A 102 0.95 9.39 11.79
C MET A 102 0.72 10.77 11.16
N ASN A 103 0.37 10.81 9.87
CA ASN A 103 0.04 12.05 9.16
C ASN A 103 -1.18 12.75 9.75
N TYR A 104 -2.19 12.00 10.17
CA TYR A 104 -3.37 12.54 10.84
C TYR A 104 -3.01 13.16 12.19
N ILE A 105 -2.14 12.50 12.97
CA ILE A 105 -1.67 13.01 14.27
C ILE A 105 -0.84 14.30 14.12
N GLU A 106 -0.01 14.36 13.08
CA GLU A 106 0.82 15.51 12.77
C GLU A 106 -0.01 16.72 12.28
N LYS A 107 -0.95 16.49 11.37
CA LYS A 107 -1.75 17.56 10.77
C LYS A 107 -2.87 18.08 11.66
N ASN A 108 -3.41 17.27 12.58
CA ASN A 108 -4.54 17.66 13.41
C ASN A 108 -4.11 18.12 14.80
N GLN A 109 -4.01 19.43 14.98
CA GLN A 109 -3.68 20.00 16.29
C GLN A 109 -4.81 19.88 17.32
N ASN A 110 -6.05 19.61 16.88
CA ASN A 110 -7.24 19.51 17.73
C ASN A 110 -7.51 18.10 18.28
N LEU A 111 -6.56 17.18 18.11
CA LEU A 111 -6.62 15.86 18.72
C LEU A 111 -6.73 15.97 20.24
N THR A 112 -7.56 15.14 20.84
CA THR A 112 -7.76 15.06 22.29
C THR A 112 -7.51 13.66 22.80
N ILE A 113 -6.88 13.53 23.97
CA ILE A 113 -6.76 12.27 24.71
C ILE A 113 -7.41 12.47 26.08
N GLY A 114 -8.41 11.64 26.40
CA GLY A 114 -9.15 11.76 27.67
C GLY A 114 -9.91 13.09 27.82
N GLY A 115 -10.37 13.68 26.70
CA GLY A 115 -11.05 14.99 26.70
C GLY A 115 -10.11 16.21 26.77
N HIS A 116 -8.81 16.00 26.93
CA HIS A 116 -7.82 17.08 26.93
C HIS A 116 -7.15 17.18 25.57
N LYS A 117 -6.95 18.41 25.09
CA LYS A 117 -6.17 18.67 23.87
C LYS A 117 -4.77 18.05 24.03
N LEU A 118 -4.36 17.32 23.01
CA LEU A 118 -3.07 16.67 23.00
C LEU A 118 -1.97 17.73 22.95
N SER A 119 -1.16 17.79 24.01
CA SER A 119 -0.01 18.68 24.06
C SER A 119 1.03 18.29 23.01
N GLU A 120 1.87 19.24 22.61
CA GLU A 120 2.97 18.96 21.67
C GLU A 120 3.94 17.90 22.20
N GLU A 121 4.18 17.88 23.51
CA GLU A 121 5.02 16.87 24.17
C GLU A 121 4.39 15.48 24.10
N SER A 122 3.10 15.36 24.43
CA SER A 122 2.38 14.08 24.33
C SER A 122 2.24 13.61 22.89
N ARG A 123 2.03 14.54 21.94
CA ARG A 123 2.03 14.25 20.49
C ARG A 123 3.37 13.66 20.06
N ARG A 124 4.48 14.29 20.46
CA ARG A 124 5.84 13.81 20.15
C ARG A 124 6.12 12.42 20.75
N LEU A 125 5.73 12.20 22.01
CA LEU A 125 5.90 10.90 22.67
C LEU A 125 5.09 9.79 21.98
N LEU A 126 3.86 10.09 21.59
CA LEU A 126 3.01 9.15 20.86
C LEU A 126 3.64 8.78 19.50
N MET A 127 4.13 9.77 18.75
CA MET A 127 4.81 9.53 17.49
C MET A 127 6.06 8.67 17.67
N GLN A 128 6.86 8.95 18.70
CA GLN A 128 8.07 8.18 19.00
C GLN A 128 7.74 6.72 19.39
N ALA A 129 6.71 6.51 20.21
CA ALA A 129 6.29 5.18 20.61
C ALA A 129 5.82 4.35 19.41
N ILE A 130 5.04 4.96 18.52
CA ILE A 130 4.61 4.35 17.26
C ILE A 130 5.84 4.00 16.42
N GLU A 131 6.72 4.96 16.15
CA GLU A 131 7.93 4.74 15.34
C GLU A 131 8.81 3.60 15.86
N ILE A 132 9.05 3.53 17.18
CA ILE A 132 9.80 2.45 17.82
C ILE A 132 9.09 1.10 17.62
N GLY A 133 7.78 1.04 17.85
CA GLY A 133 6.97 -0.16 17.62
C GLY A 133 7.06 -0.67 16.19
N LEU A 134 7.02 0.25 15.22
CA LEU A 134 7.13 -0.06 13.79
C LEU A 134 8.51 -0.58 13.41
N LYS A 135 9.57 0.06 13.91
CA LYS A 135 10.95 -0.41 13.71
C LYS A 135 11.13 -1.82 14.25
N ASN A 136 10.63 -2.08 15.46
CA ASN A 136 10.69 -3.40 16.08
C ASN A 136 9.90 -4.45 15.28
N ALA A 137 8.70 -4.12 14.79
CA ALA A 137 7.89 -5.01 13.96
C ALA A 137 8.61 -5.39 12.66
N LYS A 138 9.22 -4.40 11.98
CA LYS A 138 10.04 -4.62 10.78
C LYS A 138 11.22 -5.54 11.07
N GLU A 139 11.95 -5.32 12.16
CA GLU A 139 13.07 -6.19 12.55
C GLU A 139 12.61 -7.63 12.83
N ILE A 140 11.48 -7.82 13.52
CA ILE A 140 10.93 -9.15 13.80
C ILE A 140 10.55 -9.86 12.49
N ALA A 141 9.90 -9.15 11.56
CA ALA A 141 9.55 -9.69 10.24
C ALA A 141 10.80 -10.09 9.44
N ALA A 142 11.82 -9.23 9.42
CA ALA A 142 13.09 -9.49 8.74
C ALA A 142 13.84 -10.70 9.32
N ARG A 143 13.83 -10.86 10.65
CA ARG A 143 14.41 -12.03 11.34
C ARG A 143 13.69 -13.32 10.96
N ARG A 144 12.35 -13.31 10.89
CA ARG A 144 11.52 -14.46 10.47
C ARG A 144 11.76 -14.85 9.00
N TYR A 145 11.97 -13.87 8.12
CA TYR A 145 12.29 -14.13 6.71
C TYR A 145 13.66 -14.80 6.55
N LYS A 146 14.70 -14.33 7.27
CA LYS A 146 16.05 -14.92 7.25
C LYS A 146 16.07 -16.36 7.78
N THR A 147 15.34 -16.65 8.84
CA THR A 147 15.25 -18.02 9.41
C THR A 147 14.50 -18.99 8.49
N ASN A 148 13.41 -18.57 7.85
CA ASN A 148 12.68 -19.41 6.90
C ASN A 148 13.46 -19.65 5.59
N ARG A 149 14.27 -18.68 5.13
CA ARG A 149 15.16 -18.85 3.98
C ARG A 149 16.25 -19.89 4.24
N ASN A 150 16.81 -19.94 5.45
CA ASN A 150 17.81 -20.95 5.83
C ASN A 150 17.21 -22.35 5.97
N LYS A 151 15.99 -22.51 6.50
CA LYS A 151 15.32 -23.82 6.57
C LYS A 151 14.99 -24.43 5.21
N ARG A 152 14.77 -23.61 4.17
CA ARG A 152 14.53 -24.07 2.79
C ARG A 152 15.80 -24.53 2.05
N LYS A 153 17.00 -24.14 2.51
CA LYS A 153 18.28 -24.56 1.92
C LYS A 153 18.84 -25.87 2.49
N VAL A 154 18.22 -26.44 3.53
CA VAL A 154 18.71 -27.61 4.28
C VAL A 154 17.81 -28.84 4.10
N LYS A 155 16.83 -28.79 3.19
CA LYS A 155 16.00 -29.96 2.86
C LYS A 155 16.72 -30.74 1.74
N PRO A 156 17.10 -32.02 1.97
CA PRO A 156 17.76 -32.85 0.96
C PRO A 156 16.84 -33.17 -0.21
#